data_AF-A0A3D1J8Y1-F1
#
_entry.id   AF-A0A3D1J8Y1-F1
#
_cell.length_a   1.000
_cell.length_b   1.000
_cell.length_c   1.000
_cell.angle_alpha   90.00
_cell.angle_beta   90.00
_cell.angle_gamma   90.00
#
_symmetry.space_group_name_H-M   'P 1'
#
loop_
_entity.id
_entity.type
_entity.pdbx_description
1 polymer ?
#
loop_
_entity_poly.entity_id
_entity_poly.type
_entity_poly.pdbx_seq_one_letter_code
_entity_poly.pdbx_strand_id
1 'polypeptide(L)'
;FIGMAAIVVSGIVLKKTALFAGGPAPFIMELPAYHLPQVSSVFKSAWDRGIAFVKKAGTIIFAACVLIWFASSYDFSLARVTEDQSILAAAGRLMTPIFAPLGWGTWRGTVATITGLIAKENVIGTFGILYGQTGEISESGNEIWQLLRNDYTAVAAYSFLIFNLLCAPCFAAIGAIHREMGDSKWTWLAISYQCGLAYCASFVVYQLGHVLFEGGPLTLGTGIAVLFICGLIFALVKKPSRQTIPTIQVIGGSK
;
A
#
# COMPACT_ATOMS: atom_id res chain seq x y z
N PHE A 1 -3.65 -11.68 8.32
CA PHE A 1 -3.66 -11.21 9.73
C PHE A 1 -2.98 -9.86 9.93
N ILE A 2 -1.76 -9.66 9.42
CA ILE A 2 -1.03 -8.37 9.56
C ILE A 2 -1.86 -7.16 9.08
N GLY A 3 -2.53 -7.27 7.92
CA GLY A 3 -3.41 -6.19 7.42
C GLY A 3 -4.52 -5.81 8.40
N MET A 4 -5.23 -6.79 8.98
CA MET A 4 -6.27 -6.53 9.98
C MET A 4 -5.69 -5.87 11.23
N ALA A 5 -4.57 -6.36 11.74
CA ALA A 5 -3.90 -5.77 12.89
C ALA A 5 -3.45 -4.32 12.61
N ALA A 6 -2.87 -4.07 11.43
CA ALA A 6 -2.46 -2.75 10.99
C ALA A 6 -3.64 -1.77 10.92
N ILE A 7 -4.81 -2.20 10.42
CA ILE A 7 -6.03 -1.39 10.38
C ILE A 7 -6.51 -1.03 11.79
N VAL A 8 -6.57 -2.01 12.70
CA VAL A 8 -7.01 -1.77 14.09
C VAL A 8 -6.06 -0.82 14.82
N VAL A 9 -4.75 -1.06 14.74
CA VAL A 9 -3.73 -0.21 15.38
C VAL A 9 -3.76 1.20 14.80
N SER A 10 -3.78 1.32 13.47
CA SER A 10 -3.90 2.60 12.75
C SER A 10 -5.14 3.38 13.18
N GLY A 11 -6.31 2.73 13.22
CA GLY A 11 -7.57 3.37 13.62
C GLY A 11 -7.54 3.90 15.06
N ILE A 12 -6.98 3.14 16.00
CA ILE A 12 -6.84 3.58 17.40
C ILE A 12 -5.88 4.78 17.50
N VAL A 13 -4.75 4.73 16.79
CA VAL A 13 -3.75 5.81 16.80
C VAL A 13 -4.30 7.07 16.17
N LEU A 14 -4.90 6.97 14.97
CA LEU A 14 -5.45 8.12 14.24
C LEU A 14 -6.56 8.82 15.01
N LYS A 15 -7.47 8.07 15.65
CA LYS A 15 -8.52 8.65 16.51
C LYS A 15 -7.97 9.53 17.65
N LYS A 16 -6.73 9.29 18.09
CA LYS A 16 -6.09 10.06 19.16
C LYS A 16 -5.34 11.29 18.65
N THR A 17 -5.11 11.40 17.34
CA THR A 17 -4.43 12.54 16.71
C THR A 17 -5.35 13.75 16.57
N ALA A 18 -4.78 14.95 16.63
CA ALA A 18 -5.54 16.20 16.59
C ALA A 18 -6.34 16.42 15.28
N LEU A 19 -5.92 15.80 14.18
CA LEU A 19 -6.58 15.88 12.87
C LEU A 19 -7.92 15.13 12.81
N PHE A 20 -8.12 14.12 13.66
CA PHE A 20 -9.34 13.31 13.72
C PHE A 20 -10.02 13.36 15.09
N ALA A 21 -9.52 14.21 15.98
CA ALA A 21 -10.09 14.46 17.29
C ALA A 21 -11.26 15.44 17.18
N GLY A 22 -12.47 14.92 17.04
CA GLY A 22 -13.71 15.70 17.05
C GLY A 22 -14.80 14.98 17.83
N GLY A 23 -15.81 15.74 18.28
CA GLY A 23 -17.06 15.14 18.74
C GLY A 23 -17.73 14.41 17.57
N PRO A 24 -18.43 13.28 17.81
CA PRO A 24 -19.20 12.63 16.76
C PRO A 24 -20.14 13.65 16.14
N ALA A 25 -20.13 13.74 14.80
CA ALA A 25 -21.10 14.57 14.09
C ALA A 25 -22.50 14.19 14.59
N PRO A 26 -23.37 15.16 14.93
CA PRO A 26 -24.73 14.86 15.35
C PRO A 26 -25.46 14.19 14.18
N PHE A 27 -25.50 12.86 14.18
CA PHE A 27 -26.30 12.10 13.23
C PHE A 27 -27.76 12.24 13.66
N ILE A 28 -28.44 13.22 13.06
CA ILE A 28 -29.90 13.24 13.05
C ILE A 28 -30.29 12.11 12.10
N MET A 29 -30.49 10.92 12.68
CA MET A 29 -30.83 9.73 11.94
C MET A 29 -32.34 9.70 11.71
N GLU A 30 -32.81 10.55 10.78
CA GLU A 30 -34.17 10.45 10.27
C GLU A 30 -34.19 9.29 9.29
N LEU A 31 -34.48 8.09 9.79
CA LEU A 31 -34.55 6.92 8.93
C LEU A 31 -35.80 7.09 8.03
N PRO A 32 -35.64 7.29 6.71
CA PRO A 32 -36.80 7.28 5.82
C PRO A 32 -37.39 5.87 5.80
N ALA A 33 -38.66 5.76 5.42
CA ALA A 33 -39.30 4.46 5.27
C ALA A 33 -38.47 3.56 4.33
N TYR A 34 -38.07 2.39 4.83
CA TYR A 34 -37.26 1.43 4.10
C TYR A 34 -38.10 0.80 2.98
N HIS A 35 -37.76 1.12 1.74
CA HIS A 35 -38.40 0.52 0.57
C HIS A 35 -37.56 -0.67 0.12
N LEU A 36 -38.21 -1.83 -0.06
CA LEU A 36 -37.51 -3.01 -0.57
C LEU A 36 -36.98 -2.74 -1.99
N PRO A 37 -35.68 -2.95 -2.24
CA PRO A 37 -35.11 -2.69 -3.54
C PRO A 37 -35.62 -3.72 -4.55
N GLN A 38 -35.99 -3.26 -5.74
CA GLN A 38 -36.29 -4.16 -6.85
C GLN A 38 -35.01 -4.86 -7.31
N VAL A 39 -34.98 -6.20 -7.26
CA VAL A 39 -33.80 -7.00 -7.59
C VAL A 39 -33.24 -6.67 -8.97
N SER A 40 -34.11 -6.39 -9.96
CA SER A 40 -33.72 -6.02 -11.32
C SER A 40 -32.98 -4.68 -11.39
N SER A 41 -33.38 -3.68 -10.60
CA SER A 41 -32.74 -2.36 -10.60
C SER A 41 -31.39 -2.41 -9.87
N VAL A 42 -31.29 -3.20 -8.80
CA VAL A 42 -30.01 -3.46 -8.11
C VAL A 42 -29.04 -4.14 -9.07
N PHE A 43 -29.47 -5.20 -9.74
CA PHE A 43 -28.60 -5.93 -10.68
C PHE A 43 -28.16 -5.05 -11.85
N LYS A 44 -29.09 -4.29 -12.45
CA LYS A 44 -28.77 -3.38 -13.55
C LYS A 44 -27.80 -2.28 -13.10
N SER A 45 -28.03 -1.68 -11.93
CA SER A 45 -27.12 -0.66 -11.39
C SER A 45 -25.75 -1.23 -11.05
N ALA A 46 -25.68 -2.42 -10.47
CA ALA A 46 -24.43 -3.12 -10.20
C ALA A 46 -23.68 -3.45 -11.50
N TRP A 47 -24.39 -3.90 -12.54
CA TRP A 47 -23.84 -4.20 -13.85
C TRP A 47 -23.30 -2.96 -14.56
N ASP A 48 -24.08 -1.87 -14.60
CA ASP A 48 -23.67 -0.60 -15.22
C ASP A 48 -22.43 -0.03 -14.53
N ARG A 49 -22.40 -0.06 -13.19
CA ARG A 49 -21.22 0.35 -12.39
C ARG A 49 -20.03 -0.57 -12.62
N GLY A 50 -20.26 -1.88 -12.73
CA GLY A 50 -19.23 -2.88 -13.01
C GLY A 50 -18.57 -2.67 -14.38
N ILE A 51 -19.36 -2.48 -15.44
CA ILE A 51 -18.84 -2.19 -16.78
C ILE A 51 -18.10 -0.85 -16.79
N ALA A 52 -18.64 0.18 -16.13
CA ALA A 52 -17.96 1.47 -16.02
C ALA A 52 -16.59 1.35 -15.34
N PHE A 53 -16.49 0.51 -14.29
CA PHE A 53 -15.23 0.21 -13.63
C PHE A 53 -14.25 -0.51 -14.56
N VAL A 54 -14.67 -1.57 -15.25
CA VAL A 54 -13.82 -2.33 -16.18
C VAL A 54 -13.27 -1.43 -17.29
N LYS A 55 -14.11 -0.58 -17.90
CA LYS A 55 -13.66 0.34 -18.96
C LYS A 55 -12.62 1.34 -18.44
N LYS A 56 -12.85 1.92 -17.26
CA LYS A 56 -11.98 2.96 -16.71
C LYS A 56 -10.68 2.41 -16.13
N ALA A 57 -10.76 1.35 -15.32
CA ALA A 57 -9.59 0.70 -14.73
C ALA A 57 -8.78 -0.07 -15.77
N GLY A 58 -9.44 -0.79 -16.68
CA GLY A 58 -8.79 -1.58 -17.73
C GLY A 58 -7.94 -0.73 -18.67
N THR A 59 -8.41 0.46 -19.04
CA THR A 59 -7.63 1.39 -19.88
C THR A 59 -6.34 1.83 -19.21
N ILE A 60 -6.39 2.10 -17.90
CA ILE A 60 -5.21 2.51 -17.11
C ILE A 60 -4.22 1.34 -16.97
N ILE A 61 -4.72 0.15 -16.62
CA ILE A 61 -3.90 -1.05 -16.46
C ILE A 61 -3.22 -1.41 -17.77
N PHE A 62 -3.97 -1.43 -18.89
CA PHE A 62 -3.42 -1.74 -20.21
C PHE A 62 -2.30 -0.77 -20.60
N ALA A 63 -2.53 0.54 -20.44
CA ALA A 63 -1.50 1.55 -20.71
C ALA A 63 -0.26 1.34 -19.83
N ALA A 64 -0.45 1.04 -18.54
CA ALA A 64 0.66 0.77 -17.62
C ALA A 64 1.45 -0.50 -18.01
N CYS A 65 0.79 -1.57 -18.44
CA CYS A 65 1.46 -2.79 -18.91
C CYS A 65 2.31 -2.54 -20.15
N VAL A 66 1.79 -1.77 -21.12
CA VAL A 66 2.56 -1.39 -22.33
C VAL A 66 3.79 -0.55 -21.95
N LEU A 67 3.63 0.39 -21.03
CA LEU A 67 4.74 1.21 -20.55
C LEU A 67 5.80 0.40 -19.79
N ILE A 68 5.39 -0.52 -18.92
CA ILE A 68 6.33 -1.41 -18.20
C ILE A 68 7.08 -2.30 -19.19
N TRP A 69 6.38 -2.93 -20.14
CA TRP A 69 7.00 -3.78 -21.15
C TRP A 69 8.05 -2.99 -21.96
N PHE A 70 7.69 -1.78 -22.39
CA PHE A 70 8.61 -0.90 -23.11
C PHE A 70 9.82 -0.52 -22.24
N ALA A 71 9.59 -0.06 -21.01
CA ALA A 71 10.65 0.33 -20.09
C ALA A 71 11.55 -0.85 -19.67
N SER A 72 11.03 -2.08 -19.69
CA SER A 72 11.78 -3.31 -19.40
C SER A 72 12.59 -3.80 -20.60
N SER A 73 12.18 -3.48 -21.83
CA SER A 73 12.78 -4.03 -23.06
C SER A 73 13.81 -3.10 -23.70
N TYR A 74 13.75 -1.80 -23.41
CA TYR A 74 14.58 -0.78 -24.06
C TYR A 74 15.46 -0.01 -23.05
N ASP A 75 16.63 0.41 -23.53
CA ASP A 75 17.51 1.38 -22.85
C ASP A 75 17.19 2.83 -23.31
N PHE A 76 17.79 3.85 -22.68
CA PHE A 76 17.67 5.26 -23.04
C PHE A 76 18.14 5.58 -24.47
N SER A 77 18.97 4.71 -25.06
CA SER A 77 19.39 4.77 -26.47
C SER A 77 18.40 4.10 -27.43
N LEU A 78 17.24 3.64 -26.95
CA LEU A 78 16.20 2.92 -27.71
C LEU A 78 16.69 1.62 -28.38
N ALA A 79 17.81 1.06 -27.91
CA ALA A 79 18.24 -0.28 -28.26
C ALA A 79 17.54 -1.31 -27.37
N ARG A 80 17.22 -2.48 -27.92
CA ARG A 80 16.70 -3.61 -27.14
C ARG A 80 17.84 -4.21 -26.32
N VAL A 81 17.69 -4.24 -25.00
CA VAL A 81 18.73 -4.68 -24.06
C VAL A 81 18.20 -5.75 -23.10
N THR A 82 19.11 -6.48 -22.46
CA THR A 82 18.80 -7.37 -21.34
C THR A 82 18.26 -6.57 -20.15
N GLU A 83 17.44 -7.21 -19.35
CA GLU A 83 16.64 -6.61 -18.26
C GLU A 83 17.48 -5.79 -17.29
N ASP A 84 18.75 -6.17 -17.04
CA ASP A 84 19.69 -5.49 -16.14
C ASP A 84 20.12 -4.07 -16.59
N GLN A 85 20.01 -3.75 -17.89
CA GLN A 85 20.37 -2.44 -18.47
C GLN A 85 19.14 -1.65 -18.95
N SER A 86 17.94 -2.15 -18.68
CA SER A 86 16.70 -1.49 -19.08
C SER A 86 16.48 -0.16 -18.35
N ILE A 87 15.66 0.73 -18.96
CA ILE A 87 15.20 1.98 -18.31
C ILE A 87 14.56 1.66 -16.96
N LEU A 88 13.83 0.54 -16.88
CA LEU A 88 13.20 0.08 -15.65
C LEU A 88 14.21 -0.30 -14.56
N ALA A 89 15.32 -0.96 -14.93
CA ALA A 89 16.41 -1.25 -14.00
C ALA A 89 17.11 0.04 -13.52
N ALA A 90 17.29 1.03 -14.40
CA ALA A 90 17.84 2.34 -14.01
C ALA A 90 16.94 3.07 -12.99
N ALA A 91 15.62 3.09 -13.22
CA ALA A 91 14.65 3.64 -12.27
C ALA A 91 14.63 2.88 -10.94
N GLY A 92 14.71 1.54 -10.99
CA GLY A 92 14.82 0.69 -9.82
C GLY A 92 16.04 0.99 -8.98
N ARG A 93 17.22 1.12 -9.61
CA ARG A 93 18.49 1.45 -8.95
C ARG A 93 18.45 2.82 -8.26
N LEU A 94 17.75 3.79 -8.85
CA LEU A 94 17.59 5.12 -8.24
C LEU A 94 16.80 5.06 -6.92
N MET A 95 15.78 4.22 -6.85
CA MET A 95 14.92 4.09 -5.66
C MET A 95 15.41 3.03 -4.65
N THR A 96 16.37 2.20 -5.06
CA THR A 96 16.95 1.12 -4.24
C THR A 96 17.47 1.58 -2.86
N PRO A 97 18.13 2.74 -2.70
CA PRO A 97 18.65 3.16 -1.39
C PRO A 97 17.56 3.33 -0.32
N ILE A 98 16.33 3.66 -0.74
CA ILE A 98 15.18 3.79 0.17
C ILE A 98 14.78 2.42 0.73
N PHE A 99 14.91 1.36 -0.07
CA PHE A 99 14.49 0.01 0.32
C PHE A 99 15.62 -0.87 0.86
N ALA A 100 16.88 -0.41 0.77
CA ALA A 100 18.04 -1.10 1.35
C ALA A 100 17.89 -1.41 2.85
N PRO A 101 17.36 -0.52 3.71
CA PRO A 101 17.16 -0.81 5.13
C PRO A 101 16.05 -1.84 5.41
N LEU A 102 15.23 -2.20 4.41
CA LEU A 102 14.15 -3.17 4.55
C LEU A 102 14.57 -4.60 4.18
N GLY A 103 15.84 -4.78 3.76
CA GLY A 103 16.42 -6.10 3.45
C GLY A 103 16.32 -6.55 2.00
N TRP A 104 15.59 -5.81 1.17
CA TRP A 104 15.38 -6.12 -0.25
C TRP A 104 15.83 -4.95 -1.14
N GLY A 105 16.93 -4.29 -0.77
CA GLY A 105 17.60 -3.24 -1.54
C GLY A 105 18.23 -3.71 -2.85
N THR A 106 17.52 -4.54 -3.61
CA THR A 106 17.86 -4.87 -4.98
C THR A 106 16.99 -4.04 -5.91
N TRP A 107 17.52 -3.76 -7.10
CA TRP A 107 16.75 -3.08 -8.13
C TRP A 107 15.53 -3.92 -8.55
N ARG A 108 15.64 -5.26 -8.50
CA ARG A 108 14.54 -6.18 -8.81
C ARG A 108 13.37 -6.05 -7.83
N GLY A 109 13.64 -6.04 -6.52
CA GLY A 109 12.61 -5.84 -5.49
C GLY A 109 11.97 -4.45 -5.57
N THR A 110 12.78 -3.44 -5.88
CA THR A 110 12.29 -2.07 -6.06
C THR A 110 11.35 -1.95 -7.26
N VAL A 111 11.76 -2.48 -8.42
CA VAL A 111 10.92 -2.51 -9.63
C VAL A 111 9.64 -3.32 -9.39
N ALA A 112 9.76 -4.51 -8.81
CA ALA A 112 8.62 -5.37 -8.51
C ALA A 112 7.61 -4.68 -7.57
N THR A 113 8.09 -3.87 -6.62
CA THR A 113 7.22 -3.06 -5.75
C THR A 113 6.50 -1.96 -6.53
N ILE A 114 7.21 -1.27 -7.44
CA ILE A 114 6.62 -0.20 -8.27
C ILE A 114 5.57 -0.77 -9.22
N THR A 115 5.86 -1.88 -9.89
CA THR A 115 4.88 -2.55 -10.77
C THR A 115 3.73 -3.13 -9.96
N GLY A 116 3.99 -3.58 -8.73
CA GLY A 116 3.00 -4.02 -7.75
C GLY A 116 2.01 -2.93 -7.29
N LEU A 117 2.38 -1.65 -7.40
CA LEU A 117 1.45 -0.54 -7.14
C LEU A 117 0.37 -0.41 -8.22
N ILE A 118 0.61 -0.91 -9.43
CA ILE A 118 -0.40 -0.91 -10.50
C ILE A 118 -1.41 -2.03 -10.24
N ALA A 119 -0.90 -3.24 -10.00
CA ALA A 119 -1.67 -4.44 -9.69
C ALA A 119 -0.83 -5.34 -8.78
N LYS A 120 -1.38 -5.77 -7.64
CA LYS A 120 -0.61 -6.47 -6.58
C LYS A 120 -0.19 -7.88 -7.01
N GLU A 121 -1.01 -8.51 -7.82
CA GLU A 121 -0.79 -9.79 -8.47
C GLU A 121 0.33 -9.74 -9.51
N ASN A 122 0.58 -8.57 -10.12
CA ASN A 122 1.58 -8.40 -11.16
C ASN A 122 3.03 -8.45 -10.64
N VAL A 123 3.21 -8.44 -9.31
CA VAL A 123 4.53 -8.59 -8.68
C VAL A 123 5.18 -9.91 -9.08
N ILE A 124 4.40 -11.00 -9.11
CA ILE A 124 4.91 -12.35 -9.47
C ILE A 124 5.30 -12.39 -10.94
N GLY A 125 4.44 -11.85 -11.82
CA GLY A 125 4.75 -11.74 -13.26
C GLY A 125 5.98 -10.86 -13.52
N THR A 126 6.15 -9.78 -12.75
CA THR A 126 7.35 -8.93 -12.85
C THR A 126 8.60 -9.69 -12.44
N PHE A 127 8.57 -10.43 -11.33
CA PHE A 127 9.72 -11.28 -10.97
C PHE A 127 10.04 -12.31 -12.04
N GLY A 128 9.03 -12.88 -12.69
CA GLY A 128 9.19 -13.77 -13.83
C GLY A 128 10.06 -13.21 -14.95
N ILE A 129 9.68 -12.01 -15.41
CA ILE A 129 10.39 -11.27 -16.45
C ILE A 129 11.81 -10.93 -15.99
N LEU A 130 11.97 -10.41 -14.77
CA LEU A 130 13.26 -9.94 -14.25
C LEU A 130 14.25 -11.08 -13.93
N TYR A 131 13.77 -12.27 -13.61
CA TYR A 131 14.59 -13.46 -13.40
C TYR A 131 14.84 -14.26 -14.70
N GLY A 132 14.37 -13.76 -15.85
CA GLY A 132 14.66 -14.36 -17.16
C GLY A 132 13.87 -15.62 -17.48
N GLN A 133 12.76 -15.89 -16.78
CA GLN A 133 11.85 -16.97 -17.15
C GLN A 133 10.85 -16.47 -18.19
N THR A 134 11.08 -16.88 -19.44
CA THR A 134 10.26 -16.53 -20.61
C THR A 134 9.04 -17.44 -20.79
N GLY A 135 8.79 -18.38 -19.87
CA GLY A 135 7.60 -19.25 -19.86
C GLY A 135 6.43 -18.63 -19.09
N GLU A 136 5.19 -19.07 -19.36
CA GLU A 136 4.04 -18.72 -18.53
C GLU A 136 4.27 -19.23 -17.10
N ILE A 137 4.56 -18.30 -16.19
CA ILE A 137 4.70 -18.63 -14.78
C ILE A 137 3.30 -18.82 -14.20
N SER A 138 3.09 -20.00 -13.63
CA SER A 138 1.86 -20.28 -12.90
C SER A 138 1.63 -19.24 -11.78
N GLU A 139 0.37 -18.93 -11.43
CA GLU A 139 0.07 -18.03 -10.30
C GLU A 139 0.75 -18.45 -8.98
N SER A 140 1.14 -19.72 -8.85
CA SER A 140 1.87 -20.26 -7.70
C SER A 140 3.35 -19.89 -7.67
N GLY A 141 3.92 -19.39 -8.78
CA GLY A 141 5.30 -18.91 -8.86
C GLY A 141 6.36 -19.99 -8.64
N ASN A 142 6.00 -21.27 -8.84
CA ASN A 142 6.81 -22.40 -8.42
C ASN A 142 8.21 -22.40 -9.06
N GLU A 143 8.33 -21.86 -10.27
CA GLU A 143 9.56 -21.83 -11.06
C GLU A 143 10.58 -20.79 -10.55
N ILE A 144 10.15 -19.77 -9.80
CA ILE A 144 11.00 -18.63 -9.38
C ILE A 144 11.58 -18.83 -7.98
N TRP A 145 10.98 -19.68 -7.12
CA TRP A 145 11.35 -19.78 -5.70
C TRP A 145 12.84 -20.07 -5.45
N GLN A 146 13.48 -20.86 -6.31
CA GLN A 146 14.90 -21.17 -6.16
C GLN A 146 15.78 -19.94 -6.42
N LEU A 147 15.46 -19.17 -7.45
CA LEU A 147 16.15 -17.93 -7.77
C LEU A 147 15.91 -16.87 -6.70
N LEU A 148 14.68 -16.78 -6.20
CA LEU A 148 14.31 -15.85 -5.14
C LEU A 148 15.02 -16.17 -3.81
N ARG A 149 15.24 -17.45 -3.51
CA ARG A 149 15.96 -17.89 -2.30
C ARG A 149 17.46 -17.56 -2.36
N ASN A 150 18.04 -17.41 -3.56
CA ASN A 150 19.42 -16.98 -3.71
C ASN A 150 19.59 -15.48 -3.46
N ASP A 151 18.59 -14.68 -3.83
CA ASP A 151 18.65 -13.21 -3.73
C ASP A 151 18.08 -12.65 -2.43
N TYR A 152 17.17 -13.37 -1.76
CA TYR A 152 16.50 -12.91 -0.55
C TYR A 152 16.57 -13.93 0.58
N THR A 153 16.86 -13.42 1.78
CA THR A 153 16.63 -14.19 3.00
C THR A 153 15.13 -14.31 3.28
N ALA A 154 14.75 -15.28 4.12
CA ALA A 154 13.35 -15.47 4.50
C ALA A 154 12.76 -14.21 5.17
N VAL A 155 13.56 -13.52 5.98
CA VAL A 155 13.16 -12.27 6.65
C VAL A 155 13.01 -11.13 5.65
N ALA A 156 13.93 -10.99 4.69
CA ALA A 156 13.85 -9.98 3.63
C ALA A 156 12.61 -10.17 2.74
N ALA A 157 12.33 -11.41 2.31
CA ALA A 157 11.16 -11.74 1.51
C ALA A 157 9.84 -11.46 2.27
N TYR A 158 9.81 -11.73 3.58
CA TYR A 158 8.65 -11.42 4.41
C TYR A 158 8.43 -9.90 4.58
N SER A 159 9.50 -9.14 4.80
CA SER A 159 9.47 -7.67 4.83
C SER A 159 8.95 -7.07 3.52
N PHE A 160 9.39 -7.62 2.37
CA PHE A 160 8.91 -7.24 1.05
C PHE A 160 7.40 -7.48 0.88
N LEU A 161 6.91 -8.63 1.35
CA LEU A 161 5.48 -8.98 1.30
C LEU A 161 4.65 -8.03 2.16
N ILE A 162 5.11 -7.72 3.39
CA ILE A 162 4.42 -6.77 4.28
C ILE A 162 4.31 -5.39 3.62
N PHE A 163 5.40 -4.93 2.97
CA PHE A 163 5.42 -3.62 2.33
C PHE A 163 4.37 -3.59 1.23
N ASN A 164 4.42 -4.56 0.32
CA ASN A 164 3.51 -4.64 -0.81
C ASN A 164 2.04 -4.86 -0.38
N LEU A 165 1.80 -5.51 0.76
CA LEU A 165 0.44 -5.72 1.29
C LEU A 165 -0.16 -4.46 1.92
N LEU A 166 0.67 -3.61 2.54
CA LEU A 166 0.21 -2.43 3.31
C LEU A 166 0.37 -1.09 2.57
N CYS A 167 1.24 -1.02 1.56
CA CYS A 167 1.52 0.23 0.86
C CYS A 167 0.32 0.71 0.03
N ALA A 168 0.48 1.87 -0.63
CA ALA A 168 -0.59 2.49 -1.40
C ALA A 168 -1.36 1.50 -2.29
N PRO A 169 -2.71 1.66 -2.36
CA PRO A 169 -3.54 0.82 -3.17
C PRO A 169 -3.34 1.15 -4.65
N CYS A 170 -3.95 0.37 -5.54
CA CYS A 170 -3.80 0.58 -6.97
C CYS A 170 -4.36 1.93 -7.44
N PHE A 171 -3.91 2.40 -8.61
CA PHE A 171 -4.34 3.68 -9.21
C PHE A 171 -5.87 3.84 -9.27
N ALA A 172 -6.61 2.75 -9.47
CA ALA A 172 -8.07 2.76 -9.48
C ALA A 172 -8.65 3.15 -8.10
N ALA A 173 -8.11 2.57 -7.03
CA ALA A 173 -8.52 2.88 -5.66
C ALA A 173 -8.09 4.30 -5.25
N ILE A 174 -6.88 4.73 -5.62
CA ILE A 174 -6.43 6.11 -5.41
C ILE A 174 -7.37 7.11 -6.10
N GLY A 175 -7.77 6.82 -7.35
CA GLY A 175 -8.72 7.64 -8.09
C GLY A 175 -10.11 7.71 -7.44
N ALA A 176 -10.58 6.62 -6.83
CA ALA A 176 -11.81 6.62 -6.04
C ALA A 176 -11.67 7.48 -4.78
N ILE A 177 -10.59 7.29 -4.02
CA ILE A 177 -10.27 8.07 -2.81
C ILE A 177 -10.25 9.57 -3.12
N HIS A 178 -9.61 9.96 -4.22
CA HIS A 178 -9.55 11.35 -4.64
C HIS A 178 -10.93 11.95 -4.89
N ARG A 179 -11.81 11.17 -5.52
CA ARG A 179 -13.17 11.61 -5.88
C ARG A 179 -14.11 11.67 -4.67
N GLU A 180 -13.88 10.84 -3.65
CA GLU A 180 -14.65 10.84 -2.39
C GLU A 180 -14.18 11.93 -1.43
N MET A 181 -12.87 12.20 -1.35
CA MET A 181 -12.34 13.24 -0.44
C MET A 181 -12.48 14.65 -0.99
N GLY A 182 -12.61 14.83 -2.31
CA GLY A 182 -12.79 16.15 -2.94
C GLY A 182 -11.58 17.10 -2.87
N ASP A 183 -10.53 16.73 -2.13
CA ASP A 183 -9.29 17.49 -1.97
C ASP A 183 -8.05 16.62 -2.23
N SER A 184 -7.19 17.08 -3.13
CA SER A 184 -5.91 16.46 -3.47
C SER A 184 -4.96 16.38 -2.27
N LYS A 185 -5.01 17.35 -1.34
CA LYS A 185 -4.14 17.35 -0.15
C LYS A 185 -4.47 16.18 0.77
N TRP A 186 -5.76 15.95 1.00
CA TRP A 186 -6.23 14.82 1.81
C TRP A 186 -5.93 13.47 1.14
N THR A 187 -6.05 13.41 -0.18
CA THR A 187 -5.66 12.24 -0.98
C THR A 187 -4.19 11.88 -0.77
N TRP A 188 -3.30 12.86 -0.93
CA TRP A 188 -1.86 12.66 -0.72
C TRP A 188 -1.52 12.33 0.74
N LEU A 189 -2.17 12.98 1.71
CA LEU A 189 -1.98 12.65 3.12
C LEU A 189 -2.33 11.18 3.42
N ALA A 190 -3.44 10.67 2.87
CA ALA A 190 -3.83 9.28 3.04
C ALA A 190 -2.82 8.29 2.41
N ILE A 191 -2.37 8.57 1.19
CA ILE A 191 -1.37 7.75 0.49
C ILE A 191 -0.04 7.75 1.24
N SER A 192 0.44 8.93 1.63
CA SER A 192 1.69 9.07 2.39
C SER A 192 1.61 8.36 3.74
N TYR A 193 0.46 8.42 4.42
CA TYR A 193 0.26 7.70 5.67
C TYR A 193 0.32 6.17 5.47
N GLN A 194 -0.34 5.63 4.44
CA GLN A 194 -0.32 4.21 4.13
C GLN A 194 1.09 3.72 3.76
N CYS A 195 1.79 4.43 2.88
CA CYS A 195 3.16 4.11 2.50
C CYS A 195 4.13 4.23 3.70
N GLY A 196 3.97 5.26 4.53
CA GLY A 196 4.77 5.44 5.73
C GLY A 196 4.56 4.31 6.74
N LEU A 197 3.31 3.92 6.98
CA LEU A 197 2.97 2.81 7.88
C LEU A 197 3.50 1.48 7.33
N ALA A 198 3.36 1.23 6.03
CA ALA A 198 3.91 0.04 5.38
C ALA A 198 5.44 -0.02 5.51
N TYR A 199 6.12 1.10 5.27
CA TYR A 199 7.57 1.21 5.41
C TYR A 199 8.02 0.94 6.85
N CYS A 200 7.37 1.56 7.84
CA CYS A 200 7.71 1.35 9.26
C CYS A 200 7.47 -0.10 9.69
N ALA A 201 6.36 -0.70 9.28
CA ALA A 201 6.04 -2.09 9.59
C ALA A 201 7.07 -3.06 8.99
N SER A 202 7.40 -2.90 7.70
CA SER A 202 8.42 -3.72 7.03
C SER A 202 9.81 -3.52 7.62
N PHE A 203 10.19 -2.29 7.93
CA PHE A 203 11.48 -1.98 8.55
C PHE A 203 11.62 -2.65 9.92
N VAL A 204 10.61 -2.53 10.77
CA VAL A 204 10.60 -3.18 12.09
C VAL A 204 10.71 -4.70 11.97
N VAL A 205 9.93 -5.30 11.07
CA VAL A 205 9.93 -6.75 10.89
C VAL A 205 11.26 -7.25 10.34
N TYR A 206 11.84 -6.57 9.35
CA TYR A 206 13.14 -6.94 8.81
C TYR A 206 14.22 -6.88 9.88
N GLN A 207 14.29 -5.75 10.59
CA GLN A 207 15.40 -5.47 11.47
C GLN A 207 15.36 -6.31 12.75
N LEU A 208 14.17 -6.62 13.28
CA LEU A 208 14.03 -7.57 14.38
C LEU A 208 14.21 -9.01 13.90
N GLY A 209 13.67 -9.36 12.73
CA GLY A 209 13.80 -10.71 12.19
C GLY A 209 15.25 -11.08 11.90
N HIS A 210 16.04 -10.16 11.35
CA HIS A 210 17.46 -10.35 11.07
C HIS A 210 18.28 -10.62 12.35
N VAL A 211 17.97 -9.92 13.44
CA VAL A 211 18.64 -10.15 14.74
C VAL A 211 18.20 -11.45 15.39
N LEU A 212 16.89 -11.73 15.40
CA LEU A 212 16.32 -12.86 16.14
C LEU A 212 16.51 -14.20 15.44
N PHE A 213 16.35 -14.25 14.12
CA PHE A 213 16.35 -15.51 13.36
C PHE A 213 17.67 -15.76 12.61
N GLU A 214 18.33 -14.71 12.13
CA GLU A 214 19.57 -14.83 11.34
C GLU A 214 20.82 -14.60 12.20
N GLY A 215 20.67 -14.24 13.49
CA GLY A 215 21.78 -13.98 14.40
C GLY A 215 22.61 -12.76 14.02
N GLY A 216 22.02 -11.82 13.25
CA GLY A 216 22.71 -10.65 12.74
C GLY A 216 23.17 -9.69 13.86
N PRO A 217 24.21 -8.87 13.60
CA PRO A 217 24.71 -7.91 14.58
C PRO A 217 23.65 -6.85 14.90
N LEU A 218 23.69 -6.31 16.12
CA LEU A 218 22.88 -5.16 16.51
C LEU A 218 23.37 -3.91 15.79
N THR A 219 22.75 -3.60 14.65
CA THR A 219 23.03 -2.39 13.89
C THR A 219 22.23 -1.19 14.44
N LEU A 220 22.63 0.02 14.06
CA LEU A 220 21.87 1.25 14.36
C LEU A 220 20.41 1.18 13.90
N GLY A 221 20.12 0.39 12.85
CA GLY A 221 18.77 0.11 12.39
C GLY A 221 17.90 -0.56 13.46
N THR A 222 18.46 -1.47 14.26
CA THR A 222 17.73 -2.15 15.36
C THR A 222 17.28 -1.16 16.43
N GLY A 223 18.13 -0.20 16.78
CA GLY A 223 17.78 0.89 17.69
C GLY A 223 16.62 1.73 17.15
N ILE A 224 16.65 2.09 15.87
CA ILE A 224 15.56 2.83 15.22
C ILE A 224 14.27 2.01 15.18
N ALA A 225 14.35 0.70 14.91
CA ALA A 225 13.19 -0.18 14.90
C ALA A 225 12.53 -0.27 16.28
N VAL A 226 13.34 -0.39 17.35
CA VAL A 226 12.85 -0.36 18.73
C VAL A 226 12.21 0.99 19.06
N LEU A 227 12.79 2.11 18.61
CA LEU A 227 12.18 3.44 18.78
C LEU A 227 10.83 3.57 18.07
N PHE A 228 10.68 3.01 16.87
CA PHE A 228 9.39 2.99 16.17
C PHE A 228 8.33 2.17 16.93
N ILE A 229 8.72 1.02 17.49
CA ILE A 229 7.82 0.23 18.36
C ILE A 229 7.44 1.02 19.61
N CYS A 230 8.41 1.61 20.30
CA CYS A 230 8.16 2.43 21.47
C CYS A 230 7.24 3.62 21.15
N GLY A 231 7.44 4.26 19.99
CA GLY A 231 6.59 5.33 19.48
C GLY A 231 5.17 4.87 19.18
N LEU A 232 5.00 3.70 18.56
CA LEU A 232 3.68 3.09 18.33
C LEU A 232 2.97 2.74 19.64
N ILE A 233 3.67 2.13 20.59
CA ILE A 233 3.13 1.82 21.93
C ILE A 233 2.73 3.11 22.64
N PHE A 234 3.59 4.12 22.62
CA PHE A 234 3.29 5.43 23.21
C PHE A 234 2.05 6.06 22.55
N ALA A 235 1.95 6.03 21.22
CA ALA A 235 0.78 6.54 20.51
C ALA A 235 -0.51 5.77 20.87
N LEU A 236 -0.40 4.45 21.08
CA LEU A 236 -1.51 3.61 21.55
C LEU A 236 -1.90 3.89 23.00
N VAL A 237 -0.98 4.30 23.88
CA VAL A 237 -1.26 4.59 25.29
C VAL A 237 -1.67 6.05 25.52
N LYS A 238 -1.18 6.98 24.69
CA LYS A 238 -1.45 8.42 24.81
C LYS A 238 -2.96 8.70 24.90
N LYS A 239 -3.35 9.60 25.83
CA LYS A 239 -4.75 10.01 25.97
C LYS A 239 -5.22 10.76 24.71
N PRO A 240 -6.50 10.63 24.30
CA PRO A 240 -7.03 11.32 23.12
C PRO A 240 -6.87 12.84 23.26
N SER A 241 -6.46 13.52 22.19
CA SER A 241 -6.51 14.98 22.13
C SER A 241 -7.98 15.42 22.22
N ARG A 242 -8.39 16.11 23.28
CA ARG A 242 -9.75 16.66 23.40
C ARG A 242 -9.82 17.96 22.61
N GLN A 243 -10.62 18.00 21.54
CA GLN A 243 -11.15 19.27 21.05
C GLN A 243 -12.46 19.54 21.80
N THR A 244 -12.48 20.58 22.63
CA THR A 244 -13.71 21.12 23.22
C THR A 244 -14.50 21.82 22.13
N ILE A 245 -15.50 21.13 21.56
CA ILE A 245 -16.51 21.78 20.73
C ILE A 245 -17.39 22.60 21.69
N PRO A 246 -17.54 23.92 21.50
CA PRO A 246 -18.49 24.71 22.28
C PRO A 246 -19.90 24.19 21.99
N THR A 247 -20.56 23.66 23.01
CA THR A 247 -21.95 23.21 22.94
C THR A 247 -22.83 24.43 22.67
N ILE A 248 -23.29 24.61 21.43
CA ILE A 248 -24.36 25.57 21.15
C ILE A 248 -25.61 24.97 21.79
N GLN A 249 -25.97 25.48 22.97
CA GLN A 249 -27.27 25.19 23.56
C GLN A 249 -28.32 25.89 22.68
N VAL A 250 -29.01 25.11 21.85
CA VAL A 250 -30.24 25.57 21.21
C VAL A 250 -31.26 25.67 22.35
N ILE A 251 -31.32 26.85 22.98
CA ILE A 251 -32.38 27.21 23.91
C ILE A 251 -33.66 27.13 23.11
N GLY A 252 -34.46 26.09 23.37
CA GLY A 252 -35.76 25.89 22.75
C GLY A 252 -36.57 27.17 22.88
N GLY A 253 -36.95 27.74 21.73
CA GLY A 253 -37.92 28.81 21.67
C GLY A 253 -39.26 28.28 22.17
N SER A 254 -39.62 28.68 23.38
CA SER A 254 -41.01 28.68 23.81
C SER A 254 -41.71 29.78 23.02
N LYS A 255 -42.58 29.39 22.08
CA LYS A 255 -43.87 30.01 21.75
C LYS A 255 -44.57 29.22 20.65
#